data_AF-A0A060SS76-F1
#
_entry.id   AF-A0A060SS76-F1
#
_cell.length_a   1.000
_cell.length_b   1.000
_cell.length_c   1.000
_cell.angle_alpha   90.00
_cell.angle_beta   90.00
_cell.angle_gamma   90.00
#
_symmetry.space_group_name_H-M   'P 1'
#
loop_
_entity.id
_entity.type
_entity.pdbx_description
1 polymer ?
#
loop_
_entity_poly.entity_id
_entity_poly.type
_entity_poly.pdbx_seq_one_letter_code
_entity_poly.pdbx_strand_id
1 'polypeptide(L)'
;MPCPSTTASPASSSCSCRIVAARPENRDIYDAVGPGTCFAAEDKKVFTFQRNANGRIRAYAWHRAPLKWTLPEDRRAAKKALLEIYPNWAPWMRKFIELAADESILPRPLFYLPVGQRWPHKPGITLIGDAAHLMSPFGGSGANLVMADALELGIVLADVLTKGADAEAREKAIAAFEEGMCARAEKHAARTMKHLELSM
;
A
#
# COMPACT_ATOMS: atom_id res chain seq x y z
N MET A 1 21.68 -22.16 -5.45
CA MET A 1 20.55 -21.94 -6.38
C MET A 1 20.39 -20.45 -6.60
N PRO A 2 20.38 -19.97 -7.85
CA PRO A 2 20.17 -18.55 -8.14
C PRO A 2 18.76 -18.13 -7.74
N CYS A 3 18.65 -16.97 -7.11
CA CYS A 3 17.38 -16.34 -6.72
C CYS A 3 16.51 -16.17 -7.98
N PRO A 4 15.25 -16.63 -8.01
CA PRO A 4 14.38 -16.39 -9.14
C PRO A 4 14.25 -14.87 -9.32
N SER A 5 14.45 -14.42 -10.56
CA SER A 5 14.45 -13.02 -10.96
C SER A 5 13.22 -12.31 -10.39
N THR A 6 13.45 -11.36 -9.48
CA THR A 6 12.45 -10.53 -8.81
C THR A 6 11.88 -9.51 -9.80
N THR A 7 11.12 -9.96 -10.81
CA THR A 7 10.41 -9.04 -11.70
C THR A 7 9.14 -8.57 -11.02
N ALA A 8 9.21 -7.38 -10.43
CA ALA A 8 8.03 -6.63 -10.03
C ALA A 8 7.10 -6.47 -11.24
N SER A 9 5.87 -6.99 -11.16
CA SER A 9 4.85 -6.83 -12.20
C SER A 9 4.37 -5.37 -12.28
N PRO A 10 3.88 -4.89 -13.44
CA PRO A 10 3.74 -3.47 -13.71
C PRO A 10 2.84 -2.77 -12.70
N ALA A 11 3.40 -1.66 -12.20
CA ALA A 11 2.89 -0.84 -11.12
C ALA A 11 1.59 -0.15 -11.49
N SER A 12 0.61 -0.18 -10.58
CA SER A 12 -0.45 0.84 -10.62
C SER A 12 0.14 2.16 -10.17
N SER A 13 -0.20 3.23 -10.87
CA SER A 13 0.18 4.58 -10.45
C SER A 13 -0.87 5.08 -9.50
N SER A 14 -0.43 5.48 -8.31
CA SER A 14 -1.29 6.11 -7.32
C SER A 14 -0.99 7.60 -7.26
N CYS A 15 -2.02 8.42 -7.24
CA CYS A 15 -1.89 9.81 -6.87
C CYS A 15 -2.52 9.99 -5.50
N SER A 16 -1.71 10.32 -4.49
CA SER A 16 -2.27 10.89 -3.26
C SER A 16 -2.71 12.32 -3.57
N CYS A 17 -3.83 12.77 -3.01
CA CYS A 17 -4.29 14.16 -3.04
C CYS A 17 -4.84 14.52 -1.64
N ARG A 18 -4.62 15.74 -1.15
CA ARG A 18 -5.14 16.20 0.15
C ARG A 18 -5.94 17.48 -0.05
N ILE A 19 -7.10 17.54 0.61
CA ILE A 19 -7.85 18.80 0.80
C ILE A 19 -8.19 19.00 2.27
N VAL A 20 -8.39 20.26 2.66
CA VAL A 20 -9.12 20.61 3.89
C VAL A 20 -10.60 20.68 3.54
N ALA A 21 -11.32 19.58 3.71
CA ALA A 21 -12.72 19.44 3.28
C ALA A 21 -13.73 20.12 4.22
N ALA A 22 -13.28 20.65 5.38
CA ALA A 22 -14.16 21.25 6.39
C ALA A 22 -14.67 22.66 6.05
N ARG A 23 -14.35 23.19 4.86
CA ARG A 23 -14.83 24.51 4.44
C ARG A 23 -16.26 24.43 3.87
N PRO A 24 -17.16 25.38 4.16
CA PRO A 24 -18.55 25.35 3.70
C PRO A 24 -18.71 25.17 2.18
N GLU A 25 -17.81 25.74 1.39
CA GLU A 25 -17.79 25.64 -0.08
C GLU A 25 -17.52 24.21 -0.61
N ASN A 26 -17.07 23.29 0.24
CA ASN A 26 -16.74 21.89 -0.10
C ASN A 26 -17.74 20.89 0.51
N ARG A 27 -18.94 21.37 0.89
CA ARG A 27 -19.95 20.56 1.57
C ARG A 27 -20.41 19.36 0.75
N ASP A 28 -20.52 19.53 -0.56
CA ASP A 28 -20.81 18.46 -1.53
C ASP A 28 -19.82 17.30 -1.45
N ILE A 29 -18.52 17.60 -1.41
CA ILE A 29 -17.46 16.59 -1.24
C ILE A 29 -17.56 15.93 0.13
N TYR A 30 -17.76 16.73 1.17
CA TYR A 30 -17.82 16.25 2.54
C TYR A 30 -18.99 15.29 2.77
N ASP A 31 -20.18 15.64 2.29
CA ASP A 31 -21.38 14.81 2.43
C ASP A 31 -21.30 13.55 1.55
N ALA A 32 -20.73 13.65 0.34
CA ALA A 32 -20.54 12.50 -0.55
C ALA A 32 -19.54 11.47 0.02
N VAL A 33 -18.46 11.91 0.65
CA VAL A 33 -17.48 11.00 1.30
C VAL A 33 -18.02 10.42 2.61
N GLY A 34 -18.84 11.19 3.33
CA GLY A 34 -19.42 10.78 4.60
C GLY A 34 -18.41 10.80 5.77
N PRO A 35 -18.72 10.12 6.89
CA PRO A 35 -17.90 10.19 8.10
C PRO A 35 -16.66 9.28 8.08
N GLY A 36 -16.47 8.45 7.05
CA GLY A 36 -15.43 7.43 7.00
C GLY A 36 -14.67 7.39 5.69
N THR A 37 -14.67 6.22 5.06
CA THR A 37 -13.99 5.97 3.79
C THR A 37 -15.03 5.68 2.69
N CYS A 38 -14.92 6.40 1.59
CA CYS A 38 -15.66 6.16 0.36
C CYS A 38 -14.74 5.52 -0.68
N PHE A 39 -15.25 4.49 -1.37
CA PHE A 39 -14.58 3.83 -2.50
C PHE A 39 -15.46 4.00 -3.73
N ALA A 40 -14.83 4.41 -4.83
CA ALA A 40 -15.44 4.43 -6.14
C ALA A 40 -14.51 3.71 -7.13
N ALA A 41 -15.07 2.83 -7.94
CA ALA A 41 -14.33 2.04 -8.91
C ALA A 41 -15.08 2.01 -10.24
N GLU A 42 -14.38 2.32 -11.31
CA GLU A 42 -14.90 2.28 -12.69
C GLU A 42 -13.73 2.07 -13.65
N ASP A 43 -13.92 1.21 -14.67
CA ASP A 43 -12.97 1.04 -15.79
C ASP A 43 -11.50 0.91 -15.34
N LYS A 44 -11.26 -0.02 -14.41
CA LYS A 44 -9.92 -0.35 -13.84
C LYS A 44 -9.23 0.83 -13.14
N LYS A 45 -10.02 1.79 -12.67
CA LYS A 45 -9.57 2.93 -11.86
C LYS A 45 -10.32 2.89 -10.54
N VAL A 46 -9.61 3.20 -9.47
CA VAL A 46 -10.17 3.28 -8.12
C VAL A 46 -9.83 4.62 -7.51
N PHE A 47 -10.82 5.26 -6.94
CA PHE A 47 -10.63 6.45 -6.13
C PHE A 47 -11.10 6.15 -4.72
N THR A 48 -10.18 6.29 -3.77
CA THR A 48 -10.46 6.12 -2.35
C THR A 48 -10.43 7.49 -1.69
N PHE A 49 -11.46 7.84 -0.92
CA PHE A 49 -11.50 9.06 -0.14
C PHE A 49 -11.65 8.69 1.32
N GLN A 50 -10.70 9.09 2.15
CA GLN A 50 -10.73 8.85 3.59
C GLN A 50 -10.79 10.18 4.33
N ARG A 51 -11.88 10.36 5.06
CA ARG A 51 -12.01 11.46 6.01
C ARG A 51 -11.27 11.12 7.29
N ASN A 52 -10.39 12.03 7.71
CA ASN A 52 -9.60 11.90 8.94
C ASN A 52 -10.15 12.79 10.06
N ALA A 53 -9.74 12.53 11.29
CA ALA A 53 -10.27 13.16 12.51
C ALA A 53 -10.20 14.70 12.53
N ASN A 54 -9.29 15.32 11.78
CA ASN A 54 -9.15 16.77 11.65
C ASN A 54 -9.99 17.38 10.50
N GLY A 55 -10.96 16.64 9.96
CA GLY A 55 -11.79 17.10 8.84
C GLY A 55 -11.06 17.17 7.50
N ARG A 56 -9.82 16.70 7.41
CA ARG A 56 -9.11 16.56 6.14
C ARG A 56 -9.56 15.29 5.43
N ILE A 57 -9.76 15.40 4.13
CA ILE A 57 -9.97 14.23 3.28
C ILE A 57 -8.67 13.97 2.53
N ARG A 58 -8.15 12.76 2.71
CA ARG A 58 -7.08 12.24 1.88
C ARG A 58 -7.72 11.38 0.81
N ALA A 59 -7.24 11.52 -0.42
CA ALA A 59 -7.66 10.62 -1.47
C ALA A 59 -6.49 9.95 -2.16
N TYR A 60 -6.78 8.78 -2.72
CA TYR A 60 -5.87 7.97 -3.51
C TYR A 60 -6.55 7.60 -4.82
N ALA A 61 -5.96 8.02 -5.93
CA ALA A 61 -6.43 7.72 -7.26
C ALA A 61 -5.52 6.66 -7.90
N TRP A 62 -6.00 5.42 -7.99
CA TRP A 62 -5.29 4.26 -8.50
C TRP A 62 -5.75 3.95 -9.92
N HIS A 63 -4.81 3.76 -10.84
CA HIS A 63 -5.09 3.31 -12.19
C HIS A 63 -3.90 2.55 -12.77
N ARG A 64 -4.15 1.74 -13.80
CA ARG A 64 -3.08 1.07 -14.55
C ARG A 64 -2.36 2.07 -15.44
N ALA A 65 -1.03 2.08 -15.36
CA ALA A 65 -0.18 2.89 -16.21
C ALA A 65 1.16 2.19 -16.43
N PRO A 66 1.95 2.58 -17.45
CA PRO A 66 3.33 2.12 -17.58
C PRO A 66 4.17 2.47 -16.34
N LEU A 67 5.20 1.69 -16.03
CA LEU A 67 6.07 1.93 -14.86
C LEU A 67 6.71 3.33 -14.86
N LYS A 68 7.06 3.85 -16.05
CA LYS A 68 7.65 5.18 -16.23
C LYS A 68 6.59 6.28 -16.41
N TRP A 69 5.34 6.03 -16.01
CA TRP A 69 4.29 7.03 -16.05
C TRP A 69 4.57 8.14 -15.03
N THR A 70 4.38 9.38 -15.47
CA THR A 70 4.60 10.58 -14.66
C THR A 70 3.46 11.56 -14.86
N LEU A 71 3.33 12.49 -13.91
CA LEU A 71 2.55 13.70 -14.09
C LEU A 71 3.49 14.84 -14.50
N PRO A 72 2.99 15.84 -15.25
CA PRO A 72 3.71 17.09 -15.45
C PRO A 72 4.16 17.70 -14.11
N GLU A 73 5.35 18.32 -14.09
CA GLU A 73 5.83 19.04 -12.91
C GLU A 73 4.99 20.29 -12.64
N ASP A 74 4.48 20.92 -13.69
CA ASP A 74 3.53 22.01 -13.56
C ASP A 74 2.21 21.51 -12.97
N ARG A 75 1.77 22.18 -11.91
CA ARG A 75 0.63 21.77 -11.08
C ARG A 75 -0.69 21.85 -11.82
N ARG A 76 -0.87 22.90 -12.63
CA ARG A 76 -2.11 23.09 -13.41
C ARG A 76 -2.19 22.03 -14.49
N ALA A 77 -1.07 21.71 -15.14
CA ALA A 77 -0.96 20.62 -16.09
C ALA A 77 -1.18 19.25 -15.42
N ALA A 78 -0.66 19.01 -14.21
CA ALA A 78 -0.90 17.78 -13.47
C ALA A 78 -2.39 17.57 -13.12
N LYS A 79 -3.06 18.61 -12.61
CA LYS A 79 -4.51 18.57 -12.35
C LYS A 79 -5.31 18.32 -13.63
N LYS A 80 -4.94 18.99 -14.73
CA LYS A 80 -5.56 18.79 -16.03
C LYS A 80 -5.39 17.34 -16.52
N ALA A 81 -4.18 16.79 -16.45
CA ALA A 81 -3.89 15.40 -16.82
C ALA A 81 -4.70 14.41 -15.98
N LEU A 82 -4.85 14.65 -14.67
CA LEU A 82 -5.73 13.83 -13.82
C LEU A 82 -7.20 13.96 -14.24
N LEU A 83 -7.70 15.16 -14.51
CA LEU A 83 -9.08 15.35 -14.97
C LEU A 83 -9.35 14.69 -16.34
N GLU A 84 -8.34 14.55 -17.19
CA GLU A 84 -8.39 13.80 -18.45
C GLU A 84 -8.43 12.28 -18.23
N ILE A 85 -7.84 11.77 -17.14
CA ILE A 85 -7.93 10.35 -16.74
C ILE A 85 -9.32 10.02 -16.17
N TYR A 86 -9.99 10.98 -15.53
CA TYR A 86 -11.29 10.81 -14.85
C TYR A 86 -12.43 11.62 -15.49
N PRO A 87 -12.62 11.61 -16.83
CA PRO A 87 -13.48 12.57 -17.55
C PRO A 87 -14.95 12.54 -17.08
N ASN A 88 -15.48 11.34 -16.82
CA ASN A 88 -16.90 11.11 -16.55
C ASN A 88 -17.20 10.84 -15.06
N TRP A 89 -16.21 10.99 -14.19
CA TRP A 89 -16.39 10.76 -12.76
C TRP A 89 -17.26 11.85 -12.14
N ALA A 90 -17.94 11.54 -11.03
CA ALA A 90 -18.94 12.43 -10.45
C ALA A 90 -18.38 13.86 -10.22
N PRO A 91 -19.20 14.92 -10.40
CA PRO A 91 -18.73 16.31 -10.33
C PRO A 91 -17.94 16.64 -9.06
N TRP A 92 -18.37 16.11 -7.89
CA TRP A 92 -17.68 16.33 -6.62
C TRP A 92 -16.27 15.72 -6.59
N MET A 93 -16.03 14.62 -7.31
CA MET A 93 -14.73 13.94 -7.39
C MET A 93 -13.78 14.71 -8.29
N ARG A 94 -14.30 15.24 -9.39
CA ARG A 94 -13.53 16.12 -10.29
C ARG A 94 -13.18 17.43 -9.58
N LYS A 95 -14.14 18.03 -8.88
CA LYS A 95 -13.92 19.19 -7.99
C LYS A 95 -12.87 18.91 -6.92
N PHE A 96 -12.83 17.69 -6.36
CA PHE A 96 -11.78 17.29 -5.42
C PHE A 96 -10.38 17.38 -6.04
N ILE A 97 -10.20 16.94 -7.28
CA ILE A 97 -8.92 17.02 -8.00
C ILE A 97 -8.50 18.48 -8.20
N GLU A 98 -9.45 19.33 -8.59
CA GLU A 98 -9.21 20.77 -8.81
C GLU A 98 -8.75 21.47 -7.51
N LEU A 99 -9.38 21.11 -6.39
CA LEU A 99 -9.11 21.68 -5.06
C LEU A 99 -7.92 21.05 -4.32
N ALA A 100 -7.38 19.93 -4.80
CA ALA A 100 -6.24 19.27 -4.19
C ALA A 100 -5.10 20.28 -4.01
N ALA A 101 -4.51 20.33 -2.81
CA ALA A 101 -3.37 21.21 -2.56
C ALA A 101 -2.21 20.80 -3.48
N ASP A 102 -1.49 21.77 -4.02
CA ASP A 102 -0.55 21.51 -5.11
C ASP A 102 0.57 20.55 -4.72
N GLU A 103 1.09 20.69 -3.50
CA GLU A 103 2.10 19.81 -2.90
C GLU A 103 1.57 18.41 -2.53
N SER A 104 0.27 18.20 -2.64
CA SER A 104 -0.38 16.98 -2.21
C SER A 104 -0.54 15.93 -3.30
N ILE A 105 -0.39 16.32 -4.58
CA ILE A 105 -0.50 15.48 -5.78
C ILE A 105 0.83 14.75 -6.00
N LEU A 106 0.91 13.50 -5.54
CA LEU A 106 2.16 12.73 -5.58
C LEU A 106 1.96 11.43 -6.38
N PRO A 107 2.56 11.31 -7.58
CA PRO A 107 2.57 10.05 -8.31
C PRO A 107 3.48 9.05 -7.58
N ARG A 108 2.94 7.86 -7.30
CA ARG A 108 3.59 6.80 -6.55
C ARG A 108 3.28 5.45 -7.20
N PRO A 109 4.26 4.81 -7.85
CA PRO A 109 4.07 3.46 -8.36
C PRO A 109 3.85 2.48 -7.21
N LEU A 110 2.94 1.54 -7.39
CA LEU A 110 2.68 0.45 -6.47
C LEU A 110 3.47 -0.78 -6.86
N PHE A 111 4.27 -1.30 -5.93
CA PHE A 111 5.02 -2.54 -6.08
C PHE A 111 4.52 -3.61 -5.11
N TYR A 112 4.75 -4.87 -5.46
CA TYR A 112 4.50 -6.04 -4.62
C TYR A 112 5.46 -7.15 -5.00
N LEU A 113 5.77 -8.02 -4.05
CA LEU A 113 6.55 -9.24 -4.26
C LEU A 113 5.63 -10.36 -4.79
N PRO A 114 6.21 -11.39 -5.43
CA PRO A 114 5.45 -12.59 -5.79
C PRO A 114 4.76 -13.22 -4.58
N VAL A 115 3.53 -13.70 -4.77
CA VAL A 115 2.82 -14.45 -3.73
C VAL A 115 3.60 -15.73 -3.43
N GLY A 116 3.79 -16.03 -2.14
CA GLY A 116 4.57 -17.18 -1.69
C GLY A 116 6.09 -16.97 -1.74
N GLN A 117 6.56 -15.72 -1.83
CA GLN A 117 7.98 -15.37 -1.72
C GLN A 117 8.58 -15.96 -0.43
N ARG A 118 9.69 -16.69 -0.59
CA ARG A 118 10.47 -17.29 0.49
C ARG A 118 11.95 -17.18 0.16
N TRP A 119 12.80 -17.38 1.16
CA TRP A 119 14.25 -17.45 0.99
C TRP A 119 14.83 -18.60 1.82
N PRO A 120 15.97 -19.19 1.41
CA PRO A 120 16.74 -20.06 2.28
C PRO A 120 17.24 -19.26 3.48
N HIS A 121 17.09 -19.82 4.68
CA HIS A 121 17.62 -19.22 5.91
C HIS A 121 19.11 -18.88 5.78
N LYS A 122 19.49 -17.70 6.25
CA LYS A 122 20.88 -17.23 6.28
C LYS A 122 21.25 -16.81 7.70
N PRO A 123 22.27 -17.43 8.31
CA PRO A 123 22.70 -17.08 9.66
C PRO A 123 22.99 -15.59 9.82
N GLY A 124 22.48 -15.00 10.90
CA GLY A 124 22.75 -13.61 11.28
C GLY A 124 21.97 -12.54 10.50
N ILE A 125 21.06 -12.91 9.60
CA ILE A 125 20.18 -11.96 8.91
C ILE A 125 18.78 -12.54 8.70
N THR A 126 17.76 -11.71 8.92
CA THR A 126 16.38 -12.01 8.53
C THR A 126 15.68 -10.75 8.05
N LEU A 127 14.51 -10.90 7.41
CA LEU A 127 13.70 -9.81 6.88
C LEU A 127 12.32 -9.83 7.54
N ILE A 128 11.75 -8.65 7.76
CA ILE A 128 10.37 -8.48 8.25
C ILE A 128 9.65 -7.37 7.48
N GLY A 129 8.33 -7.33 7.57
CA GLY A 129 7.52 -6.28 6.96
C GLY A 129 7.66 -6.22 5.44
N ASP A 130 7.60 -5.01 4.86
CA ASP A 130 7.67 -4.83 3.41
C ASP A 130 8.96 -5.37 2.78
N ALA A 131 10.07 -5.46 3.54
CA ALA A 131 11.30 -6.08 3.04
C ALA A 131 11.14 -7.59 2.80
N ALA A 132 10.28 -8.26 3.58
CA ALA A 132 9.99 -9.69 3.47
C ALA A 132 8.81 -9.98 2.53
N HIS A 133 7.75 -9.17 2.61
CA HIS A 133 6.46 -9.51 2.01
C HIS A 133 5.63 -8.31 1.56
N LEU A 134 6.27 -7.30 0.96
CA LEU A 134 5.57 -6.18 0.32
C LEU A 134 4.43 -6.69 -0.58
N MET A 135 3.21 -6.19 -0.33
CA MET A 135 2.00 -6.66 -0.97
C MET A 135 1.06 -5.51 -1.34
N SER A 136 0.04 -5.81 -2.15
CA SER A 136 -0.99 -4.84 -2.53
C SER A 136 -1.73 -4.25 -1.31
N PRO A 137 -2.02 -2.94 -1.29
CA PRO A 137 -2.72 -2.28 -0.17
C PRO A 137 -4.23 -2.56 -0.19
N PHE A 138 -4.76 -3.21 -1.23
CA PHE A 138 -6.19 -3.51 -1.41
C PHE A 138 -6.77 -4.54 -0.41
N GLY A 139 -6.00 -4.93 0.62
CA GLY A 139 -6.49 -5.70 1.76
C GLY A 139 -6.20 -5.06 3.13
N GLY A 140 -5.66 -3.84 3.17
CA GLY A 140 -5.53 -3.03 4.39
C GLY A 140 -4.71 -3.65 5.53
N SER A 141 -3.92 -4.70 5.27
CA SER A 141 -3.30 -5.53 6.31
C SER A 141 -1.79 -5.28 6.50
N GLY A 142 -1.11 -4.60 5.57
CA GLY A 142 0.36 -4.54 5.53
C GLY A 142 1.01 -4.06 6.83
N ALA A 143 0.60 -2.90 7.34
CA ALA A 143 1.15 -2.34 8.58
C ALA A 143 0.95 -3.26 9.81
N ASN A 144 -0.21 -3.91 9.90
CA ASN A 144 -0.50 -4.85 10.99
C ASN A 144 0.40 -6.10 10.93
N LEU A 145 0.70 -6.58 9.72
CA LEU A 145 1.62 -7.71 9.54
C LEU A 145 3.03 -7.34 9.96
N VAL A 146 3.52 -6.17 9.56
CA VAL A 146 4.86 -5.70 9.98
C VAL A 146 4.98 -5.66 11.51
N MET A 147 3.95 -5.15 12.19
CA MET A 147 3.93 -5.11 13.67
C MET A 147 3.90 -6.51 14.28
N ALA A 148 3.15 -7.45 13.69
CA ALA A 148 3.13 -8.83 14.13
C ALA A 148 4.49 -9.51 13.96
N ASP A 149 5.16 -9.30 12.81
CA ASP A 149 6.51 -9.84 12.57
C ASP A 149 7.51 -9.32 13.59
N ALA A 150 7.48 -8.01 13.86
CA ALA A 150 8.37 -7.37 14.83
C ALA A 150 8.16 -7.93 16.25
N LEU A 151 6.90 -8.13 16.66
CA LEU A 151 6.56 -8.72 17.95
C LEU A 151 7.04 -10.17 18.06
N GLU A 152 6.72 -11.00 17.07
CA GLU A 152 7.08 -12.42 17.05
C GLU A 152 8.59 -12.61 17.04
N LEU A 153 9.32 -11.87 16.19
CA LEU A 153 10.77 -11.92 16.15
C LEU A 153 11.37 -11.44 17.49
N GLY A 154 10.82 -10.38 18.08
CA GLY A 154 11.25 -9.89 19.38
C GLY A 154 11.11 -10.92 20.49
N ILE A 155 9.98 -11.65 20.52
CA ILE A 155 9.74 -12.75 21.47
C ILE A 155 10.74 -13.88 21.25
N VAL A 156 10.96 -14.30 20.00
CA VAL A 156 11.92 -15.36 19.66
C VAL A 156 13.33 -14.98 20.12
N LEU A 157 13.77 -13.75 19.83
CA LEU A 157 15.08 -13.26 20.24
C LEU A 157 15.22 -13.15 21.77
N ALA A 158 14.19 -12.69 22.48
CA ALA A 158 14.23 -12.62 23.94
C ALA A 158 14.33 -14.00 24.58
N ASP A 159 13.60 -15.00 24.05
CA ASP A 159 13.60 -16.36 24.56
C ASP A 159 14.97 -17.05 24.40
N VAL A 160 15.55 -16.99 23.20
CA VAL A 160 16.87 -17.60 22.93
C VAL A 160 17.98 -16.95 23.77
N LEU A 161 17.93 -15.63 23.97
CA LEU A 161 18.91 -14.92 24.79
C LEU A 161 18.76 -15.25 26.28
N THR A 162 17.52 -15.29 26.79
CA THR A 162 17.24 -15.58 28.20
C THR A 162 17.62 -17.02 28.58
N LYS A 163 17.48 -17.97 27.65
CA LYS A 163 17.87 -19.37 27.83
C LYS A 163 19.37 -19.62 27.66
N GLY A 164 20.15 -18.61 27.28
CA GLY A 164 21.57 -18.78 26.96
C GLY A 164 21.81 -19.73 25.78
N ALA A 165 20.90 -19.72 24.80
CA ALA A 165 20.98 -20.58 23.63
C ALA A 165 22.27 -20.32 22.84
N ASP A 166 22.88 -21.38 22.33
CA ASP A 166 24.03 -21.27 21.44
C ASP A 166 23.64 -20.71 20.06
N ALA A 167 24.64 -20.51 19.21
CA ALA A 167 24.43 -19.94 17.89
C ALA A 167 23.50 -20.82 17.02
N GLU A 168 23.66 -22.14 17.06
CA GLU A 168 22.87 -23.07 16.25
C GLU A 168 21.40 -23.05 16.64
N ALA A 169 21.11 -23.09 17.95
CA ALA A 169 19.76 -23.02 18.48
C ALA A 169 19.09 -21.68 18.14
N ARG A 170 19.84 -20.57 18.18
CA ARG A 170 19.33 -19.25 17.78
C ARG A 170 18.96 -19.21 16.30
N GLU A 171 19.86 -19.65 15.42
CA GLU A 171 19.58 -19.64 13.97
C GLU A 171 18.38 -20.56 13.64
N LYS A 172 18.26 -21.72 14.31
CA LYS A 172 17.09 -22.60 14.18
C LYS A 172 15.79 -21.94 14.61
N ALA A 173 15.80 -21.15 15.69
CA ALA A 173 14.63 -20.42 16.16
C ALA A 173 14.21 -19.31 15.18
N ILE A 174 15.19 -18.59 14.60
CA ILE A 174 14.93 -17.58 13.57
C ILE A 174 14.38 -18.24 12.30
N ALA A 175 14.94 -19.36 11.85
CA ALA A 175 14.42 -20.09 10.70
C ALA A 175 12.97 -20.56 10.90
N ALA A 176 12.61 -20.98 12.11
CA ALA A 176 11.22 -21.33 12.44
C ALA A 176 10.29 -20.11 12.43
N PHE A 177 10.76 -18.96 12.90
CA PHE A 177 10.04 -17.68 12.75
C PHE A 177 9.83 -17.32 11.28
N GLU A 178 10.86 -17.41 10.45
CA GLU A 178 10.78 -17.10 9.01
C GLU A 178 9.70 -17.93 8.31
N GLU A 179 9.63 -19.23 8.61
CA GLU A 179 8.63 -20.13 8.00
C GLU A 179 7.20 -19.73 8.41
N GLY A 180 6.97 -19.45 9.70
CA GLY A 180 5.67 -18.99 10.20
C GLY A 180 5.26 -17.64 9.60
N MET A 181 6.19 -16.70 9.56
CA MET A 181 5.99 -15.36 8.98
C MET A 181 5.68 -15.45 7.48
N CYS A 182 6.43 -16.27 6.72
CA CYS A 182 6.21 -16.44 5.28
C CYS A 182 4.85 -17.07 5.00
N ALA A 183 4.46 -18.11 5.75
CA ALA A 183 3.17 -18.76 5.59
C ALA A 183 1.99 -17.84 5.93
N ARG A 184 2.13 -16.97 6.93
CA ARG A 184 1.14 -15.91 7.21
C ARG A 184 1.09 -14.92 6.06
N ALA A 185 2.24 -14.39 5.64
CA ALA A 185 2.34 -13.38 4.59
C ALA A 185 1.72 -13.86 3.27
N GLU A 186 1.96 -15.10 2.87
CA GLU A 186 1.41 -15.71 1.65
C GLU A 186 -0.11 -15.65 1.60
N LYS A 187 -0.80 -15.97 2.70
CA LYS A 187 -2.27 -15.90 2.79
C LYS A 187 -2.78 -14.48 2.56
N HIS A 188 -2.11 -13.49 3.14
CA HIS A 188 -2.48 -12.09 2.99
C HIS A 188 -2.15 -11.56 1.58
N ALA A 189 -0.99 -11.92 1.03
CA ALA A 189 -0.57 -11.55 -0.31
C ALA A 189 -1.52 -12.13 -1.38
N ALA A 190 -1.91 -13.40 -1.27
CA ALA A 190 -2.87 -14.02 -2.18
C ALA A 190 -4.22 -13.27 -2.17
N ARG A 191 -4.71 -12.90 -0.98
CA ARG A 191 -5.96 -12.14 -0.83
C ARG A 191 -5.86 -10.74 -1.43
N THR A 192 -4.78 -10.02 -1.14
CA THR A 192 -4.60 -8.63 -1.62
C THR A 192 -4.37 -8.58 -3.13
N MET A 193 -3.75 -9.61 -3.71
CA MET A 193 -3.61 -9.78 -5.16
C MET A 193 -4.96 -10.03 -5.83
N LYS A 194 -5.79 -10.92 -5.28
CA LYS A 194 -7.15 -11.12 -5.80
C LYS A 194 -7.97 -9.83 -5.77
N HIS A 195 -7.87 -9.05 -4.70
CA HIS A 195 -8.56 -7.75 -4.61
C HIS A 195 -8.03 -6.74 -5.62
N LEU A 196 -6.72 -6.72 -5.86
CA LEU A 196 -6.07 -5.87 -6.86
C LEU A 196 -6.62 -6.16 -8.26
N GLU A 197 -6.69 -7.43 -8.65
CA GLU A 197 -7.17 -7.89 -9.96
C GLU A 197 -8.67 -7.65 -10.18
N LEU A 198 -9.48 -7.72 -9.12
CA LEU A 198 -10.89 -7.36 -9.19
C LEU A 198 -11.11 -5.86 -9.34
N SER A 199 -10.19 -5.06 -8.80
CA SER A 199 -10.30 -3.60 -8.77
C SER A 199 -9.68 -2.91 -9.98
N MET A 200 -8.70 -3.55 -10.63
CA MET A 200 -7.92 -3.00 -11.74
C MET A 200 -7.61 -4.03 -12.81
#